data_AF-A0A7S1D3R6-F1
#
_entry.id   AF-A0A7S1D3R6-F1
#
_cell.length_a   1.000
_cell.length_b   1.000
_cell.length_c   1.000
_cell.angle_alpha   90.00
_cell.angle_beta   90.00
_cell.angle_gamma   90.00
#
_symmetry.space_group_name_H-M   'P 1'
#
loop_
_entity.id
_entity.type
_entity.pdbx_description
1 polymer ?
#
loop_
_entity_poly.entity_id
_entity_poly.type
_entity_poly.pdbx_seq_one_letter_code
_entity_poly.pdbx_strand_id
1 'polypeptide(L)'
;PDSVGLREMVTIPKKIRTFCKKCKKHTVAKVAQAAKGKASLFAQGKRRYDRKQAGYGGQTKPVFHKKAKTTKKITLRLECTESSCKAQTLRALKRSKHIEFSDKSKK
;
A
#
# COMPACT_ATOMS: atom_id res chain seq x y z
N PRO A 1 -31.10 16.67 11.08
CA PRO A 1 -30.99 15.28 10.60
C PRO A 1 -29.58 14.81 10.16
N ASP A 2 -28.50 15.60 10.26
CA ASP A 2 -27.14 15.14 9.92
C ASP A 2 -26.16 15.14 11.12
N SER A 3 -26.65 14.75 12.29
CA SER A 3 -25.86 14.62 13.52
C SER A 3 -25.59 13.16 13.86
N VAL A 4 -24.69 12.48 13.13
CA VAL A 4 -24.00 11.27 13.63
C VAL A 4 -22.75 10.91 12.81
N GLY A 5 -21.63 10.76 13.51
CA GLY A 5 -20.46 10.03 13.03
C GLY A 5 -19.18 10.83 13.10
N LEU A 6 -18.61 10.97 14.30
CA LEU A 6 -17.17 11.18 14.47
C LEU A 6 -16.45 10.20 13.53
N ARG A 7 -15.93 10.67 12.38
CA ARG A 7 -15.14 9.83 11.49
C ARG A 7 -13.93 9.41 12.32
N GLU A 8 -13.82 8.14 12.68
CA GLU A 8 -12.61 7.60 13.32
C GLU A 8 -11.43 7.81 12.38
N MET A 9 -10.71 8.91 12.59
CA MET A 9 -9.53 9.26 11.81
C MET A 9 -8.41 8.34 12.28
N VAL A 10 -8.05 7.35 11.44
CA VAL A 10 -6.93 6.45 11.73
C VAL A 10 -5.63 7.24 11.57
N THR A 11 -5.04 7.63 12.70
CA THR A 11 -3.76 8.33 12.75
C THR A 11 -2.61 7.32 12.85
N ILE A 12 -1.60 7.48 12.02
CA ILE A 12 -0.41 6.62 11.99
C ILE A 12 0.82 7.48 12.26
N PRO A 13 1.68 7.10 13.22
CA PRO A 13 2.92 7.82 13.47
C PRO A 13 3.90 7.68 12.30
N LYS A 14 4.61 8.76 11.96
CA LYS A 14 5.63 8.76 10.89
C LYS A 14 6.89 7.98 11.27
N LYS A 15 7.10 7.71 12.56
CA LYS A 15 8.20 6.92 13.11
C LYS A 15 7.65 5.90 14.10
N ILE A 16 8.04 4.63 13.95
CA ILE A 16 7.63 3.53 14.84
C ILE A 16 8.87 2.73 15.23
N ARG A 17 8.98 2.32 16.49
CA ARG A 17 9.99 1.32 16.89
C ARG A 17 9.47 -0.07 16.56
N THR A 18 10.18 -0.79 15.69
CA THR A 18 9.80 -2.13 15.23
C THR A 18 11.02 -3.00 15.05
N PHE A 19 10.82 -4.31 15.13
CA PHE A 19 11.88 -5.27 14.86
C PHE A 19 12.36 -5.18 13.41
N CYS A 20 13.67 -5.04 13.22
CA CYS A 20 14.33 -5.10 11.91
C CYS A 20 14.93 -6.49 11.68
N LYS A 21 14.49 -7.19 10.63
CA LYS A 21 14.96 -8.55 10.32
C LYS A 21 16.46 -8.62 9.96
N LYS A 22 17.00 -7.57 9.32
CA LYS A 22 18.43 -7.52 8.95
C LYS A 22 19.32 -7.23 10.16
N CYS A 23 18.94 -6.25 10.99
CA CYS A 23 19.73 -5.85 12.17
C CYS A 23 19.47 -6.75 13.39
N LYS A 24 18.43 -7.59 13.34
CA LYS A 24 17.96 -8.45 14.45
C LYS A 24 17.70 -7.72 15.77
N LYS A 25 17.35 -6.43 15.70
CA LYS A 25 17.05 -5.58 16.86
C LYS A 25 15.89 -4.64 16.58
N HIS A 26 15.31 -4.07 17.63
CA HIS A 26 14.25 -3.07 17.53
C HIS A 26 14.84 -1.69 17.23
N THR A 27 14.63 -1.21 16.02
CA THR A 27 15.12 0.09 15.56
C THR A 27 13.95 1.02 15.28
N VAL A 28 14.23 2.31 15.19
CA VAL A 28 13.24 3.27 14.67
C VAL A 28 13.11 3.06 13.17
N ALA A 29 11.87 2.94 12.69
CA ALA A 29 11.57 2.85 11.28
C ALA A 29 10.77 4.07 10.83
N LYS A 30 11.13 4.62 9.66
CA LYS A 30 10.34 5.62 8.95
C LYS A 30 9.14 4.93 8.31
N VAL A 31 7.95 5.47 8.56
CA VAL A 31 6.69 4.92 8.08
C VAL A 31 6.20 5.75 6.90
N ALA A 32 5.90 5.06 5.79
CA ALA A 32 5.28 5.66 4.62
C ALA A 32 4.17 4.75 4.08
N GLN A 33 3.29 5.29 3.25
CA GLN A 33 2.35 4.47 2.50
C GLN A 33 3.05 3.79 1.32
N ALA A 34 2.81 2.50 1.13
CA ALA A 34 3.28 1.78 -0.06
C ALA A 34 2.39 2.11 -1.26
N ALA A 35 2.96 2.77 -2.27
CA ALA A 35 2.31 3.00 -3.56
C ALA A 35 2.56 1.82 -4.51
N LYS A 36 1.58 1.51 -5.36
CA LYS A 36 1.76 0.54 -6.44
C LYS A 36 2.54 1.21 -7.57
N GLY A 37 3.64 0.60 -8.01
CA GLY A 37 4.41 1.07 -9.16
C GLY A 37 3.68 0.88 -10.50
N LYS A 38 4.21 1.53 -11.55
CA LYS A 38 3.75 1.33 -12.94
C LYS A 38 3.97 -0.13 -13.35
N ALA A 39 3.00 -0.69 -14.07
CA ALA A 39 3.14 -2.05 -14.58
C ALA A 39 4.20 -2.11 -15.69
N SER A 40 5.09 -3.11 -15.63
CA SER A 40 6.10 -3.34 -16.68
C SER A 40 5.46 -3.92 -17.94
N LEU A 41 5.89 -3.44 -19.11
CA LEU A 41 5.46 -3.94 -20.42
C LEU A 41 6.10 -5.30 -20.77
N PHE A 42 7.31 -5.55 -20.25
CA PHE A 42 8.09 -6.74 -20.58
C PHE A 42 7.75 -7.95 -19.70
N ALA A 43 6.87 -7.77 -18.70
CA ALA A 43 6.37 -8.87 -17.90
C ALA A 43 5.69 -9.92 -18.79
N GLN A 44 5.94 -11.21 -18.51
CA GLN A 44 5.45 -12.33 -19.33
C GLN A 44 3.94 -12.26 -19.59
N GLY A 45 3.15 -11.92 -18.56
CA GLY A 45 1.70 -11.79 -18.67
C GLY A 45 1.25 -10.66 -19.60
N LYS A 46 1.97 -9.52 -19.60
CA LYS A 46 1.67 -8.38 -20.47
C LYS A 46 2.06 -8.69 -21.92
N ARG A 47 3.25 -9.27 -22.16
CA ARG A 47 3.68 -9.75 -23.49
C ARG A 47 2.67 -10.72 -24.11
N ARG A 48 2.17 -11.68 -23.31
CA ARG A 48 1.14 -12.64 -23.74
C ARG A 48 -0.19 -11.94 -24.06
N TYR A 49 -0.60 -10.98 -23.22
CA TYR A 49 -1.84 -10.21 -23.43
C TYR A 49 -1.77 -9.39 -24.71
N ASP A 50 -0.67 -8.68 -24.95
CA ASP A 50 -0.51 -7.82 -26.12
C ASP A 50 -0.47 -8.64 -27.41
N ARG A 51 0.21 -9.79 -27.42
CA ARG A 51 0.17 -10.73 -28.53
C ARG A 51 -1.23 -11.30 -28.78
N LYS A 52 -1.99 -11.56 -27.72
CA LYS A 52 -3.38 -12.06 -27.85
C LYS A 52 -4.31 -10.97 -28.38
N GLN A 53 -4.09 -9.73 -27.99
CA GLN A 53 -4.93 -8.59 -28.36
C GLN A 53 -4.67 -8.09 -29.79
N ALA A 54 -3.55 -8.45 -30.41
CA ALA A 54 -3.21 -8.03 -31.77
C ALA A 54 -4.14 -8.66 -32.82
N GLY A 55 -4.42 -7.92 -33.90
CA GLY A 55 -5.31 -8.34 -34.99
C GLY A 55 -6.78 -7.97 -34.76
N TYR A 56 -7.67 -8.68 -35.45
CA TYR A 56 -9.12 -8.48 -35.36
C TYR A 56 -9.72 -9.40 -34.29
N GLY A 57 -10.87 -9.01 -33.71
CA GLY A 57 -11.57 -9.81 -32.69
C GLY A 57 -11.84 -9.08 -31.36
N GLY A 58 -11.51 -7.79 -31.26
CA GLY A 58 -11.89 -6.94 -30.14
C GLY A 58 -11.20 -7.31 -28.82
N GLN A 59 -11.92 -7.18 -27.70
CA GLN A 59 -11.37 -7.36 -26.37
C GLN A 59 -11.24 -8.85 -25.98
N THR A 60 -10.00 -9.34 -25.82
CA THR A 60 -9.74 -10.78 -25.69
C THR A 60 -9.73 -11.35 -24.26
N LYS A 61 -9.82 -10.49 -23.23
CA LYS A 61 -9.92 -10.87 -21.81
C LYS A 61 -10.98 -10.03 -21.09
N PRO A 62 -11.66 -10.59 -20.07
CA PRO A 62 -12.74 -9.90 -19.39
C PRO A 62 -12.24 -8.66 -18.64
N VAL A 63 -13.00 -7.57 -18.73
CA VAL A 63 -12.83 -6.37 -17.90
C VAL A 63 -13.80 -6.45 -16.72
N PHE A 64 -13.30 -6.25 -15.51
CA PHE A 64 -14.14 -6.33 -14.31
C PHE A 64 -14.90 -5.02 -14.07
N HIS A 65 -16.21 -5.02 -14.35
CA HIS A 65 -17.08 -3.85 -14.23
C HIS A 65 -17.77 -3.70 -12.86
N LYS A 66 -18.13 -4.80 -12.19
CA LYS A 66 -18.96 -4.80 -10.96
C LYS A 66 -18.14 -4.62 -9.66
N LYS A 67 -17.47 -3.47 -9.50
CA LYS A 67 -16.66 -3.17 -8.29
C LYS A 67 -17.53 -2.74 -7.10
N ALA A 68 -17.68 -3.62 -6.11
CA ALA A 68 -18.45 -3.31 -4.89
C ALA A 68 -17.64 -2.64 -3.77
N LYS A 69 -16.33 -2.88 -3.68
CA LYS A 69 -15.50 -2.36 -2.56
C LYS A 69 -15.03 -0.94 -2.84
N THR A 70 -15.38 -0.02 -1.94
CA THR A 70 -15.02 1.41 -2.02
C THR A 70 -13.66 1.75 -1.41
N THR A 71 -13.18 0.94 -0.46
CA THR A 71 -11.89 1.13 0.24
C THR A 71 -10.88 0.05 -0.11
N LYS A 72 -9.60 0.30 0.14
CA LYS A 72 -8.50 -0.67 -0.02
C LYS A 72 -7.84 -0.95 1.33
N LYS A 73 -7.14 -2.09 1.44
CA LYS A 73 -6.21 -2.29 2.56
C LYS A 73 -5.00 -1.42 2.31
N ILE A 74 -4.60 -0.64 3.31
CA ILE A 74 -3.45 0.24 3.21
C ILE A 74 -2.24 -0.53 3.72
N THR A 75 -1.17 -0.55 2.93
CA THR A 75 0.08 -1.20 3.29
C THR A 75 1.09 -0.12 3.66
N LEU A 76 1.68 -0.25 4.84
CA LEU A 76 2.76 0.60 5.30
C LEU A 76 4.09 0.05 4.82
N ARG A 77 4.97 0.92 4.34
CA ARG A 77 6.38 0.67 4.09
C ARG A 77 7.14 1.17 5.31
N LEU A 78 7.76 0.25 6.03
CA LEU A 78 8.60 0.51 7.21
C LEU A 78 10.05 0.41 6.77
N GLU A 79 10.74 1.54 6.75
CA GLU A 79 12.15 1.64 6.38
C GLU A 79 13.01 1.83 7.62
N CYS A 80 13.97 0.94 7.84
CA CYS A 80 14.92 1.04 8.95
C CYS A 80 15.74 2.34 8.82
N THR A 81 15.81 3.15 9.87
CA THR A 81 16.59 4.41 9.84
C THR A 81 18.10 4.18 9.97
N GLU A 82 18.54 2.97 10.31
CA GLU A 82 19.97 2.66 10.40
C GLU A 82 20.62 2.73 9.01
N SER A 83 21.66 3.55 8.91
CA SER A 83 22.34 3.92 7.66
C SER A 83 22.89 2.70 6.90
N SER A 84 23.37 1.69 7.61
CA SER A 84 23.91 0.45 7.06
C SER A 84 22.86 -0.54 6.54
N CYS A 85 21.60 -0.41 6.96
CA CYS A 85 20.59 -1.44 6.74
C CYS A 85 19.56 -1.07 5.68
N LYS A 86 18.96 0.13 5.81
CA LYS A 86 17.86 0.67 4.97
C LYS A 86 16.82 -0.37 4.53
N ALA A 87 16.62 -1.41 5.33
CA ALA A 87 15.75 -2.52 5.00
C ALA A 87 14.30 -2.06 5.02
N GLN A 88 13.53 -2.56 4.07
CA GLN A 88 12.13 -2.19 3.93
C GLN A 88 11.27 -3.42 4.20
N THR A 89 10.28 -3.24 5.07
CA THR A 89 9.27 -4.25 5.35
C THR A 89 7.89 -3.67 5.08
N LEU A 90 6.98 -4.52 4.62
CA LEU A 90 5.60 -4.13 4.30
C LEU A 90 4.66 -4.67 5.36
N ARG A 91 3.82 -3.81 5.93
CA ARG A 91 2.80 -4.19 6.91
C ARG A 91 1.41 -3.79 6.42
N ALA A 92 0.56 -4.77 6.16
CA ALA A 92 -0.82 -4.52 5.74
C ALA A 92 -1.71 -4.19 6.94
N LEU A 93 -2.50 -3.13 6.83
CA LEU A 93 -3.53 -2.75 7.79
C LEU A 93 -4.92 -3.22 7.35
N LYS A 94 -5.90 -3.02 8.25
CA LYS A 94 -7.33 -3.13 7.91
C LYS A 94 -7.72 -2.03 6.90
N ARG A 95 -8.90 -2.17 6.29
CA ARG A 95 -9.41 -1.18 5.33
C ARG A 95 -9.86 0.07 6.10
N SER A 96 -9.40 1.24 5.64
CA SER A 96 -9.87 2.53 6.13
C SER A 96 -10.26 3.42 4.94
N LYS A 97 -11.16 4.38 5.18
CA LYS A 97 -11.51 5.43 4.21
C LYS A 97 -10.50 6.58 4.22
N HIS A 98 -10.03 6.97 5.41
CA HIS A 98 -9.11 8.08 5.61
C HIS A 98 -7.97 7.64 6.55
N ILE A 99 -6.74 8.02 6.20
CA ILE A 99 -5.55 7.78 7.03
C ILE A 99 -4.73 9.06 7.04
N GLU A 100 -4.27 9.44 8.23
CA GLU A 100 -3.39 10.59 8.43
C GLU A 100 -2.07 10.16 9.04
N PHE A 101 -0.97 10.74 8.54
CA PHE A 101 0.35 10.54 9.11
C PHE A 101 0.70 11.71 10.02
N SER A 102 0.65 11.52 11.34
CA SER A 102 0.88 12.56 12.35
C SER A 102 2.03 12.19 13.28
N ASP A 103 2.82 13.17 13.72
CA ASP A 103 3.88 12.96 14.73
C ASP A 103 3.35 13.08 16.17
N LYS A 104 2.16 13.66 16.35
CA LYS A 104 1.56 13.88 17.66
C LYS A 104 0.85 12.61 18.12
N SER A 105 1.32 11.99 19.21
CA SER A 105 0.49 11.04 19.95
C SER A 105 -0.72 11.80 20.49
N LYS A 106 -1.90 11.56 19.94
CA LYS A 106 -3.14 11.89 20.67
C LYS A 106 -3.15 10.94 21.86
N LYS A 107 -2.68 11.43 23.01
CA LYS A 107 -2.84 10.75 24.28
C LYS A 107 -4.27 10.98 24.75
#